data_AF-A0A6U3VJK1-F1
#
_entry.id   AF-A0A6U3VJK1-F1
#
_cell.length_a   1.000
_cell.length_b   1.000
_cell.length_c   1.000
_cell.angle_alpha   90.00
_cell.angle_beta   90.00
_cell.angle_gamma   90.00
#
_symmetry.space_group_name_H-M   'P 1'
#
loop_
_entity.id
_entity.type
_entity.pdbx_description
1 polymer ?
#
loop_
_entity_poly.entity_id
_entity_poly.type
_entity_poly.pdbx_seq_one_letter_code
_entity_poly.pdbx_strand_id
1 'polypeptide(L)'
;NNQRHSNNDARRPPKTFMPTNGASRTSRKELLDLIGNNPGGHLDESSRFKFETKLRAYANTPNVDPSDVLFAIGSSVYGTNISFPVQEQTNGSKPSDEEEKETNIIIDFDYMKAFMKDVFLSYGVKPVHAETCSEVLIEADRRGIDSHGFGRLKPIYCDRMDQGILWPDKPIDVIKQTDTTALVDGNLGLGLYIGPHCMQMAIDKAKKHGVGFVVVQNSTHYGIAGYYATMATDAGCIGLSGTNARPSIAPTFGVEPMLGE
;
A
#
# COMPACT_ATOMS: atom_id res chain seq x y z
N ASN A 1 -22.42 17.29 48.21
CA ASN A 1 -22.97 17.60 46.86
C ASN A 1 -21.83 18.05 45.96
N ASN A 2 -21.44 17.40 44.87
CA ASN A 2 -21.94 16.21 44.21
C ASN A 2 -20.82 15.55 43.39
N GLN A 3 -20.80 14.22 43.52
CA GLN A 3 -20.26 13.14 42.70
C GLN A 3 -19.37 13.43 41.48
N ARG A 4 -18.18 12.80 41.53
CA ARG A 4 -17.36 12.36 40.40
C ARG A 4 -18.13 11.28 39.63
N HIS A 5 -18.21 11.40 38.30
CA HIS A 5 -18.48 10.25 37.42
C HIS A 5 -17.22 9.93 36.62
N SER A 6 -16.56 8.85 37.05
CA SER A 6 -15.56 8.13 36.30
C SER A 6 -16.26 7.25 35.25
N ASN A 7 -16.26 7.64 33.99
CA ASN A 7 -16.51 6.68 32.90
C ASN A 7 -15.21 5.96 32.58
N ASN A 8 -15.01 4.84 33.28
CA ASN A 8 -14.15 3.75 32.84
C ASN A 8 -14.83 3.10 31.63
N ASP A 9 -14.67 3.70 30.45
CA ASP A 9 -14.96 2.99 29.20
C ASP A 9 -13.73 2.16 28.86
N ALA A 10 -13.69 0.95 29.44
CA ALA A 10 -12.71 -0.05 29.13
C ALA A 10 -12.85 -0.38 27.64
N ARG A 11 -12.01 0.26 26.81
CA ARG A 11 -11.84 -0.05 25.39
C ARG A 11 -11.67 -1.56 25.29
N ARG A 12 -12.71 -2.25 24.81
CA ARG A 12 -12.60 -3.64 24.43
C ARG A 12 -11.43 -3.73 23.44
N PRO A 13 -10.48 -4.65 23.62
CA PRO A 13 -9.44 -4.84 22.63
C PRO A 13 -10.11 -5.10 21.28
N PRO A 14 -9.62 -4.50 20.18
CA PRO A 14 -10.11 -4.84 18.85
C PRO A 14 -10.00 -6.36 18.71
N LYS A 15 -11.06 -7.00 18.22
CA LYS A 15 -11.05 -8.45 17.96
C LYS A 15 -9.83 -8.73 17.08
N THR A 16 -8.86 -9.46 17.61
CA THR A 16 -7.74 -9.96 16.85
C THR A 16 -8.30 -10.72 15.66
N PHE A 17 -8.02 -10.22 14.45
CA PHE A 17 -8.46 -10.78 13.17
C PHE A 17 -7.66 -12.05 12.89
N MET A 18 -7.96 -13.10 13.66
CA MET A 18 -7.33 -14.41 13.54
C MET A 18 -8.44 -15.42 13.29
N PRO A 19 -8.46 -16.10 12.13
CA PRO A 19 -9.44 -17.16 11.90
C PRO A 19 -9.29 -18.24 12.99
N THR A 20 -10.43 -18.61 13.57
CA THR A 20 -10.53 -19.37 14.83
C THR A 20 -10.36 -20.88 14.66
N ASN A 21 -10.14 -21.39 13.44
CA ASN A 21 -9.94 -22.81 13.18
C ASN A 21 -8.72 -23.11 12.28
N GLY A 22 -8.05 -24.24 12.56
CA GLY A 22 -6.83 -24.66 11.87
C GLY A 22 -6.97 -24.81 10.34
N ALA A 23 -8.14 -25.26 9.86
CA ALA A 23 -8.42 -25.38 8.43
C ALA A 23 -8.41 -24.03 7.70
N SER A 24 -8.97 -22.98 8.31
CA SER A 24 -9.02 -21.63 7.73
C SER A 24 -7.61 -21.00 7.65
N ARG A 25 -6.75 -21.26 8.64
CA ARG A 25 -5.34 -20.82 8.63
C ARG A 25 -4.54 -21.47 7.50
N THR A 26 -4.73 -22.76 7.27
CA THR A 26 -4.05 -23.48 6.18
C THR A 26 -4.48 -22.97 4.81
N SER A 27 -5.79 -22.83 4.56
CA SER A 27 -6.30 -22.30 3.29
C SER A 27 -5.89 -20.85 3.05
N ARG A 28 -5.84 -20.03 4.11
CA ARG A 28 -5.36 -18.64 4.03
C ARG A 28 -3.90 -18.60 3.58
N LYS A 29 -3.05 -19.44 4.20
CA LYS A 29 -1.63 -19.54 3.84
C LYS A 29 -1.45 -19.97 2.38
N GLU A 30 -2.19 -20.99 1.93
CA GLU A 30 -2.11 -21.44 0.54
C GLU A 30 -2.51 -20.36 -0.47
N LEU A 31 -3.49 -19.51 -0.13
CA LEU A 31 -3.86 -18.36 -0.96
C LEU A 31 -2.75 -17.31 -1.01
N LEU A 32 -2.13 -17.00 0.12
CA LEU A 32 -0.98 -16.10 0.19
C LEU A 32 0.25 -16.66 -0.55
N ASP A 33 0.46 -17.98 -0.50
CA ASP A 33 1.52 -18.65 -1.25
C ASP A 33 1.26 -18.59 -2.77
N LEU A 34 0.02 -18.77 -3.22
CA LEU A 34 -0.35 -18.60 -4.63
C LEU A 34 -0.14 -17.16 -5.12
N ILE A 35 -0.47 -16.20 -4.26
CA ILE A 35 -0.22 -14.77 -4.43
C ILE A 35 1.27 -14.50 -4.63
N GLY A 36 2.11 -14.91 -3.68
CA GLY A 36 3.55 -14.63 -3.71
C GLY A 36 4.28 -15.33 -4.87
N ASN A 37 3.78 -16.48 -5.33
CA ASN A 37 4.38 -17.22 -6.44
C ASN A 37 3.87 -16.80 -7.83
N ASN A 38 2.76 -16.05 -7.92
CA ASN A 38 2.25 -15.56 -9.19
C ASN A 38 1.83 -14.08 -9.14
N PRO A 39 2.79 -13.17 -9.31
CA PRO A 39 2.58 -11.79 -8.98
C PRO A 39 1.79 -10.93 -9.98
N GLY A 40 1.60 -11.43 -11.19
CA GLY A 40 0.86 -10.74 -12.24
C GLY A 40 -0.53 -11.32 -12.38
N GLY A 41 -1.24 -11.56 -11.28
CA GLY A 41 -2.45 -12.40 -11.21
C GLY A 41 -3.46 -12.23 -12.36
N HIS A 42 -3.59 -11.03 -12.92
CA HIS A 42 -4.44 -10.69 -14.07
C HIS A 42 -3.92 -11.18 -15.44
N LEU A 43 -2.62 -11.42 -15.63
CA LEU A 43 -1.96 -11.80 -16.89
C LEU A 43 -1.96 -13.31 -17.18
N ASP A 44 -2.09 -14.16 -16.16
CA ASP A 44 -2.02 -15.63 -16.31
C ASP A 44 -3.34 -16.31 -15.97
N GLU A 45 -4.06 -16.78 -16.99
CA GLU A 45 -5.39 -17.42 -16.87
C GLU A 45 -5.35 -18.67 -15.97
N SER A 46 -4.28 -19.47 -16.06
CA SER A 46 -4.09 -20.66 -15.22
C SER A 46 -4.00 -20.30 -13.74
N SER A 47 -3.27 -19.25 -13.40
CA SER A 47 -3.14 -18.80 -12.02
C SER A 47 -4.40 -18.11 -11.50
N ARG A 48 -5.14 -17.38 -12.34
CA ARG A 48 -6.48 -16.88 -11.98
C ARG A 48 -7.40 -18.01 -11.61
N PHE A 49 -7.46 -19.05 -12.45
CA PHE A 49 -8.29 -20.21 -12.20
C PHE A 49 -7.92 -20.93 -10.89
N LYS A 50 -6.62 -21.14 -10.63
CA LYS A 50 -6.13 -21.76 -9.40
C LYS A 50 -6.45 -20.92 -8.17
N PHE A 51 -6.22 -19.61 -8.24
CA PHE A 51 -6.51 -18.67 -7.17
C PHE A 51 -8.01 -18.61 -6.88
N GLU A 52 -8.84 -18.44 -7.91
CA GLU A 52 -10.30 -18.43 -7.78
C GLU A 52 -10.83 -19.72 -7.14
N THR A 53 -10.33 -20.87 -7.57
CA THR A 53 -10.71 -22.18 -7.01
C THR A 53 -10.41 -22.24 -5.51
N LYS A 54 -9.22 -21.81 -5.10
CA LYS A 54 -8.84 -21.79 -3.68
C LYS A 54 -9.56 -20.70 -2.89
N LEU A 55 -9.85 -19.55 -3.50
CA LEU A 55 -10.57 -18.46 -2.85
C LEU A 55 -12.03 -18.87 -2.61
N ARG A 56 -12.66 -19.57 -3.55
CA ARG A 56 -13.99 -20.19 -3.36
C ARG A 56 -13.96 -21.22 -2.23
N ALA A 57 -12.93 -22.06 -2.18
CA ALA A 57 -12.76 -23.01 -1.08
C ALA A 57 -12.61 -22.29 0.28
N TYR A 58 -11.83 -21.19 0.33
CA TYR A 58 -11.68 -20.36 1.52
C TYR A 58 -12.99 -19.70 1.94
N ALA A 59 -13.72 -19.10 0.99
CA ALA A 59 -15.02 -18.47 1.21
C ALA A 59 -16.05 -19.44 1.83
N ASN A 60 -15.97 -20.72 1.47
CA ASN A 60 -16.84 -21.76 2.00
C ASN A 60 -16.42 -22.29 3.39
N THR A 61 -15.28 -21.85 3.93
CA THR A 61 -14.89 -22.26 5.29
C THR A 61 -15.71 -21.50 6.35
N PRO A 62 -16.15 -22.16 7.43
CA PRO A 62 -16.98 -21.51 8.45
C PRO A 62 -16.28 -20.31 9.09
N ASN A 63 -17.05 -19.24 9.35
CA ASN A 63 -16.60 -18.01 10.01
C ASN A 63 -15.53 -17.21 9.25
N VAL A 64 -15.49 -17.32 7.91
CA VAL A 64 -14.69 -16.42 7.08
C VAL A 64 -15.39 -15.08 6.93
N ASP A 65 -14.63 -14.01 7.13
CA ASP A 65 -15.12 -12.64 7.04
C ASP A 65 -15.10 -12.17 5.57
N PRO A 66 -16.26 -11.81 4.97
CA PRO A 66 -16.33 -11.25 3.63
C PRO A 66 -15.42 -10.04 3.35
N SER A 67 -15.02 -9.30 4.39
CA SER A 67 -14.13 -8.14 4.32
C SER A 67 -12.63 -8.48 4.41
N ASP A 68 -12.29 -9.77 4.50
CA ASP A 68 -10.91 -10.24 4.59
C ASP A 68 -10.07 -9.81 3.38
N VAL A 69 -8.79 -9.50 3.62
CA VAL A 69 -7.78 -9.10 2.64
C VAL A 69 -7.78 -9.98 1.39
N LEU A 70 -7.98 -11.29 1.56
CA LEU A 70 -7.98 -12.24 0.44
C LEU A 70 -9.12 -11.98 -0.54
N PHE A 71 -10.26 -11.48 -0.09
CA PHE A 71 -11.38 -11.08 -0.96
C PHE A 71 -11.08 -9.79 -1.70
N ALA A 72 -10.51 -8.80 -1.00
CA ALA A 72 -10.07 -7.57 -1.64
C ALA A 72 -8.98 -7.84 -2.69
N ILE A 73 -8.02 -8.73 -2.42
CA ILE A 73 -7.03 -9.18 -3.41
C ILE A 73 -7.71 -9.93 -4.56
N GLY A 74 -8.62 -10.87 -4.27
CA GLY A 74 -9.35 -11.58 -5.31
C GLY A 74 -10.09 -10.66 -6.26
N SER A 75 -10.84 -9.69 -5.72
CA SER A 75 -11.60 -8.74 -6.53
C SER A 75 -10.68 -7.77 -7.29
N SER A 76 -9.69 -7.18 -6.62
CA SER A 76 -8.89 -6.08 -7.19
C SER A 76 -7.69 -6.52 -8.03
N VAL A 77 -7.08 -7.67 -7.74
CA VAL A 77 -5.84 -8.15 -8.37
C VAL A 77 -6.10 -9.31 -9.35
N TYR A 78 -6.99 -10.23 -9.00
CA TYR A 78 -7.29 -11.42 -9.83
C TYR A 78 -8.62 -11.31 -10.60
N GLY A 79 -9.36 -10.20 -10.42
CA GLY A 79 -10.67 -9.98 -11.05
C GLY A 79 -11.68 -11.07 -10.70
N THR A 80 -11.57 -11.64 -9.51
CA THR A 80 -12.39 -12.73 -9.01
C THR A 80 -13.60 -12.16 -8.28
N ASN A 81 -14.81 -12.46 -8.78
CA ASN A 81 -16.05 -12.12 -8.09
C ASN A 81 -16.58 -13.35 -7.36
N ILE A 82 -16.56 -13.30 -6.03
CA ILE A 82 -17.18 -14.32 -5.19
C ILE A 82 -18.50 -13.78 -4.65
N SER A 83 -19.60 -14.41 -5.05
CA SER A 83 -20.92 -14.16 -4.46
C SER A 83 -21.01 -14.86 -3.11
N PHE A 84 -21.37 -14.14 -2.06
CA PHE A 84 -21.70 -14.74 -0.77
C PHE A 84 -23.12 -15.32 -0.83
N PRO A 85 -23.38 -16.49 -0.22
CA PRO A 85 -24.74 -16.78 0.22
C PRO A 85 -25.07 -15.74 1.30
N VAL A 86 -26.02 -14.84 0.98
CA VAL A 86 -26.58 -13.89 1.94
C VAL A 86 -27.04 -14.71 3.14
N GLN A 87 -26.45 -14.48 4.32
CA GLN A 87 -27.09 -14.96 5.54
C GLN A 87 -28.39 -14.17 5.67
N GLU A 88 -29.53 -14.85 5.54
CA GLU A 88 -30.85 -14.28 5.76
C GLU A 88 -30.88 -13.58 7.12
N GLN A 89 -30.78 -12.25 7.10
CA GLN A 89 -31.31 -11.45 8.19
C GLN A 89 -32.82 -11.38 7.96
N THR A 90 -33.54 -12.30 8.60
CA THR A 90 -34.97 -12.17 8.77
C THR A 90 -35.26 -10.93 9.61
N ASN A 91 -35.69 -9.83 8.98
CA ASN A 91 -36.96 -9.17 9.31
C ASN A 91 -37.21 -7.98 8.38
N GLY A 92 -38.40 -7.98 7.79
CA GLY A 92 -38.79 -7.03 6.76
C GLY A 92 -39.23 -5.67 7.27
N SER A 93 -38.89 -4.65 6.48
CA SER A 93 -39.67 -3.44 6.24
C SER A 93 -39.18 -2.81 4.94
N LYS A 94 -40.11 -2.29 4.12
CA LYS A 94 -39.88 -1.69 2.79
C LYS A 94 -38.87 -0.52 2.84
N PRO A 95 -38.14 -0.24 1.74
CA PRO A 95 -37.23 0.90 1.70
C PRO A 95 -38.03 2.20 1.56
N SER A 96 -38.03 3.02 2.61
CA SER A 96 -38.18 4.46 2.47
C SER A 96 -36.82 5.05 2.10
N ASP A 97 -36.83 6.18 1.38
CA ASP A 97 -35.66 6.95 0.93
C ASP A 97 -34.74 7.35 2.09
N GLU A 98 -33.94 6.41 2.60
CA GLU A 98 -32.86 6.66 3.54
C GLU A 98 -31.64 7.07 2.73
N GLU A 99 -31.21 8.33 2.91
CA GLU A 99 -29.86 8.79 2.56
C GLU A 99 -28.87 7.68 2.91
N GLU A 100 -28.11 7.20 1.91
CA GLU A 100 -27.01 6.27 2.14
C GLU A 100 -26.09 6.88 3.19
N LYS A 101 -26.24 6.48 4.45
CA LYS A 101 -25.31 6.81 5.51
C LYS A 101 -23.97 6.23 5.08
N GLU A 102 -23.04 7.08 4.66
CA GLU A 102 -21.64 6.74 4.48
C GLU A 102 -21.15 6.10 5.79
N THR A 103 -21.14 4.77 5.83
CA THR A 103 -20.54 4.01 6.91
C THR A 103 -19.04 4.06 6.71
N ASN A 104 -18.39 5.03 7.35
CA ASN A 104 -16.93 5.07 7.44
C ASN A 104 -16.46 3.84 8.23
N ILE A 105 -15.77 2.93 7.55
CA ILE A 105 -15.15 1.75 8.17
C ILE A 105 -13.78 2.18 8.71
N ILE A 106 -13.59 2.04 10.02
CA ILE A 106 -12.30 2.29 10.66
C ILE A 106 -11.49 1.00 10.63
N ILE A 107 -10.29 1.06 10.04
CA ILE A 107 -9.36 -0.05 9.93
C ILE A 107 -8.07 0.32 10.67
N ASP A 108 -7.48 -0.65 11.36
CA ASP A 108 -6.21 -0.49 12.06
C ASP A 108 -5.03 -0.31 11.07
N PHE A 109 -4.10 0.58 11.41
CA PHE A 109 -2.97 0.91 10.54
C PHE A 109 -2.02 -0.27 10.33
N ASP A 110 -1.76 -1.09 11.37
CA ASP A 110 -0.86 -2.23 11.24
C ASP A 110 -1.49 -3.32 10.37
N TYR A 111 -2.80 -3.53 10.51
CA TYR A 111 -3.55 -4.40 9.61
C TYR A 111 -3.47 -3.91 8.16
N MET A 112 -3.71 -2.61 7.92
CA MET A 112 -3.68 -2.05 6.56
C MET A 112 -2.27 -2.07 5.95
N LYS A 113 -1.24 -1.82 6.76
CA LYS A 113 0.15 -1.96 6.32
C LYS A 113 0.46 -3.40 5.93
N ALA A 114 0.08 -4.38 6.75
CA ALA A 114 0.27 -5.80 6.45
C ALA A 114 -0.47 -6.20 5.16
N PHE A 115 -1.70 -5.71 4.96
CA PHE A 115 -2.45 -5.86 3.71
C PHE A 115 -1.65 -5.35 2.52
N MET A 116 -1.16 -4.11 2.56
CA MET A 116 -0.43 -3.50 1.45
C MET A 116 0.87 -4.27 1.15
N LYS A 117 1.56 -4.74 2.19
CA LYS A 117 2.74 -5.59 2.04
C LYS A 117 2.41 -6.89 1.33
N ASP A 118 1.35 -7.59 1.73
CA ASP A 118 0.92 -8.84 1.10
C ASP A 118 0.55 -8.61 -0.38
N VAL A 119 -0.07 -7.48 -0.71
CA VAL A 119 -0.31 -7.08 -2.10
C VAL A 119 1.01 -6.86 -2.86
N PHE A 120 1.98 -6.13 -2.31
CA PHE A 120 3.27 -5.98 -3.00
C PHE A 120 4.00 -7.31 -3.21
N LEU A 121 3.95 -8.22 -2.23
CA LEU A 121 4.46 -9.58 -2.37
C LEU A 121 3.73 -10.34 -3.49
N SER A 122 2.40 -10.17 -3.58
CA SER A 122 1.57 -10.62 -4.70
C SER A 122 1.86 -9.94 -6.02
N TYR A 123 2.82 -9.03 -6.07
CA TYR A 123 3.30 -8.36 -7.27
C TYR A 123 4.79 -8.63 -7.52
N GLY A 124 5.40 -9.53 -6.74
CA GLY A 124 6.74 -10.05 -6.99
C GLY A 124 7.81 -9.14 -6.44
N VAL A 125 7.39 -8.16 -5.65
CA VAL A 125 8.26 -7.27 -4.90
C VAL A 125 8.96 -8.07 -3.83
N LYS A 126 10.28 -7.90 -3.69
CA LYS A 126 11.05 -8.57 -2.64
C LYS A 126 10.52 -8.23 -1.25
N PRO A 127 10.57 -9.15 -0.26
CA PRO A 127 10.01 -8.93 1.07
C PRO A 127 10.47 -7.66 1.78
N VAL A 128 11.76 -7.33 1.67
CA VAL A 128 12.33 -6.11 2.25
C VAL A 128 11.75 -4.86 1.58
N HIS A 129 11.62 -4.87 0.24
CA HIS A 129 11.07 -3.74 -0.50
C HIS A 129 9.57 -3.59 -0.20
N ALA A 130 8.82 -4.69 -0.13
CA ALA A 130 7.40 -4.69 0.18
C ALA A 130 7.11 -4.09 1.57
N GLU A 131 7.92 -4.44 2.57
CA GLU A 131 7.86 -3.82 3.91
C GLU A 131 8.05 -2.30 3.81
N THR A 132 9.14 -1.84 3.19
CA THR A 132 9.41 -0.41 3.01
C THR A 132 8.29 0.30 2.26
N CYS A 133 7.77 -0.30 1.19
CA CYS A 133 6.71 0.31 0.39
C CYS A 133 5.40 0.46 1.18
N SER A 134 5.04 -0.57 1.94
CA SER A 134 3.86 -0.53 2.80
C SER A 134 3.98 0.51 3.91
N GLU A 135 5.19 0.70 4.47
CA GLU A 135 5.47 1.70 5.49
C GLU A 135 5.30 3.12 4.94
N VAL A 136 5.85 3.40 3.75
CA VAL A 136 5.74 4.73 3.13
C VAL A 136 4.29 5.08 2.81
N LEU A 137 3.49 4.12 2.30
CA LEU A 137 2.09 4.37 2.00
C LEU A 137 1.26 4.58 3.27
N ILE A 138 1.39 3.70 4.26
CA ILE A 138 0.58 3.83 5.48
C ILE A 138 0.92 5.09 6.27
N GLU A 139 2.16 5.58 6.18
CA GLU A 139 2.57 6.82 6.82
C GLU A 139 1.83 8.04 6.26
N ALA A 140 1.41 8.02 5.00
CA ALA A 140 0.54 9.05 4.45
C ALA A 140 -0.83 9.06 5.14
N ASP A 141 -1.45 7.88 5.31
CA ASP A 141 -2.74 7.75 6.01
C ASP A 141 -2.63 8.15 7.49
N ARG A 142 -1.54 7.75 8.17
CA ARG A 142 -1.27 8.17 9.57
C ARG A 142 -1.17 9.68 9.73
N ARG A 143 -0.74 10.39 8.69
CA ARG A 143 -0.64 11.86 8.66
C ARG A 143 -1.90 12.55 8.11
N GLY A 144 -2.94 11.79 7.76
CA GLY A 144 -4.17 12.33 7.17
C GLY A 144 -3.99 12.86 5.75
N ILE A 145 -3.07 12.28 4.98
CA ILE A 145 -2.81 12.62 3.58
C ILE A 145 -3.39 11.52 2.68
N ASP A 146 -4.72 11.44 2.68
CA ASP A 146 -5.49 10.38 2.00
C ASP A 146 -5.18 10.27 0.50
N SER A 147 -4.80 11.40 -0.11
CA SER A 147 -4.44 11.48 -1.52
C SER A 147 -3.15 10.74 -1.88
N HIS A 148 -2.37 10.24 -0.91
CA HIS A 148 -1.08 9.57 -1.14
C HIS A 148 -0.89 8.26 -0.34
N GLY A 149 -1.88 7.85 0.44
CA GLY A 149 -1.85 6.60 1.21
C GLY A 149 -2.47 5.41 0.50
N PHE A 150 -3.25 4.61 1.23
CA PHE A 150 -3.84 3.36 0.76
C PHE A 150 -4.58 3.50 -0.58
N GLY A 151 -5.30 4.61 -0.79
CA GLY A 151 -6.02 4.88 -2.03
C GLY A 151 -5.16 4.87 -3.31
N ARG A 152 -3.83 4.93 -3.17
CA ARG A 152 -2.89 4.83 -4.30
C ARG A 152 -2.43 3.40 -4.59
N LEU A 153 -2.59 2.45 -3.66
CA LEU A 153 -2.09 1.09 -3.81
C LEU A 153 -2.49 0.49 -5.17
N LYS A 154 -3.80 0.43 -5.44
CA LYS A 154 -4.30 -0.13 -6.69
C LYS A 154 -3.97 0.75 -7.91
N PRO A 155 -4.47 2.00 -8.02
CA PRO A 155 -4.40 2.75 -9.28
C PRO A 155 -2.98 3.20 -9.66
N ILE A 156 -2.08 3.34 -8.70
CA ILE A 156 -0.72 3.85 -8.95
C ILE A 156 0.34 2.76 -8.96
N TYR A 157 0.16 1.70 -8.17
CA TYR A 157 1.16 0.63 -8.08
C TYR A 157 0.71 -0.63 -8.79
N CYS A 158 -0.39 -1.26 -8.37
CA CYS A 158 -0.90 -2.49 -8.99
C CYS A 158 -1.14 -2.29 -10.49
N ASP A 159 -2.01 -1.34 -10.87
CA ASP A 159 -2.41 -1.14 -12.27
C ASP A 159 -1.23 -0.76 -13.17
N ARG A 160 -0.19 -0.12 -12.62
CA ARG A 160 1.01 0.24 -13.38
C ARG A 160 2.00 -0.91 -13.53
N MET A 161 2.06 -1.80 -12.54
CA MET A 161 2.78 -3.07 -12.68
C MET A 161 2.08 -3.96 -13.71
N ASP A 162 0.75 -4.00 -13.70
CA ASP A 162 -0.05 -4.70 -14.71
C ASP A 162 0.25 -4.21 -16.13
N GLN A 163 0.38 -2.89 -16.29
CA GLN A 163 0.68 -2.23 -17.57
C GLN A 163 2.16 -2.32 -18.00
N GLY A 164 3.04 -2.87 -17.16
CA GLY A 164 4.48 -2.96 -17.45
C GLY A 164 5.21 -1.61 -17.47
N ILE A 165 4.64 -0.57 -16.87
CA ILE A 165 5.25 0.78 -16.75
C ILE A 165 5.85 1.05 -15.36
N LEU A 166 5.69 0.08 -14.44
CA LEU A 166 6.34 0.02 -13.14
C LEU A 166 6.85 -1.42 -12.95
N TRP A 167 8.09 -1.59 -12.52
CA TRP A 167 8.64 -2.92 -12.26
C TRP A 167 8.75 -3.22 -10.76
N PRO A 168 8.33 -4.42 -10.32
CA PRO A 168 8.31 -4.78 -8.91
C PRO A 168 9.70 -5.05 -8.31
N ASP A 169 10.65 -5.52 -9.13
CA ASP A 169 11.96 -5.97 -8.65
C ASP A 169 13.11 -5.64 -9.62
N LYS A 170 13.18 -4.40 -10.10
CA LYS A 170 14.35 -3.92 -10.84
C LYS A 170 15.42 -3.44 -9.87
N PRO A 171 16.70 -3.79 -10.09
CA PRO A 171 17.80 -3.28 -9.30
C PRO A 171 17.96 -1.77 -9.53
N ILE A 172 18.49 -1.09 -8.52
CA ILE A 172 18.85 0.33 -8.57
C ILE A 172 20.28 0.44 -9.06
N ASP A 173 20.55 1.32 -10.03
CA ASP A 173 21.90 1.54 -10.55
C ASP A 173 22.45 2.91 -10.13
N VAL A 174 23.64 2.92 -9.53
CA VAL A 174 24.37 4.17 -9.26
C VAL A 174 25.16 4.54 -10.51
N ILE A 175 24.63 5.47 -11.30
CA ILE A 175 25.23 5.92 -12.56
C ILE A 175 26.51 6.71 -12.32
N LYS A 176 26.51 7.57 -11.29
CA LYS A 176 27.67 8.39 -10.92
C LYS A 176 27.59 8.73 -9.43
N GLN A 177 28.74 8.77 -8.76
CA GLN A 177 28.80 9.24 -7.38
C GLN A 177 30.11 9.98 -7.07
N THR A 178 30.03 10.85 -6.07
CA THR A 178 31.15 11.48 -5.38
C THR A 178 31.00 11.23 -3.87
N ASP A 179 31.90 11.78 -3.06
CA ASP A 179 31.79 11.72 -1.61
C ASP A 179 30.49 12.34 -1.08
N THR A 180 29.98 13.38 -1.74
CA THR A 180 28.81 14.15 -1.29
C THR A 180 27.59 14.03 -2.20
N THR A 181 27.71 13.44 -3.40
CA THR A 181 26.60 13.37 -4.36
C THR A 181 26.43 12.00 -5.01
N ALA A 182 25.23 11.69 -5.52
CA ALA A 182 25.01 10.55 -6.41
C ALA A 182 23.89 10.82 -7.42
N LEU A 183 24.03 10.23 -8.61
CA LEU A 183 22.98 10.07 -9.62
C LEU A 183 22.62 8.59 -9.70
N VAL A 184 21.34 8.32 -9.53
CA VAL A 184 20.78 6.97 -9.44
C VAL A 184 19.73 6.77 -10.55
N ASP A 185 19.77 5.63 -11.23
CA ASP A 185 18.71 5.17 -12.11
C ASP A 185 17.81 4.18 -11.38
N GLY A 186 16.51 4.50 -11.33
CA GLY A 186 15.49 3.69 -10.68
C GLY A 186 15.00 2.51 -11.52
N ASN A 187 15.38 2.44 -12.81
CA ASN A 187 15.00 1.37 -13.74
C ASN A 187 13.48 1.10 -13.78
N LEU A 188 12.68 2.17 -13.73
CA LEU A 188 11.21 2.14 -13.64
C LEU A 188 10.69 1.33 -12.43
N GLY A 189 11.49 1.20 -11.37
CA GLY A 189 11.13 0.48 -10.16
C GLY A 189 10.22 1.26 -9.22
N LEU A 190 9.88 0.66 -8.08
CA LEU A 190 9.03 1.26 -7.05
C LEU A 190 9.68 2.48 -6.39
N GLY A 191 9.15 3.67 -6.67
CA GLY A 191 9.59 4.92 -6.01
C GLY A 191 9.49 4.85 -4.48
N LEU A 192 8.51 4.09 -3.98
CA LEU A 192 8.32 3.81 -2.54
C LEU A 192 9.51 3.10 -1.87
N TYR A 193 10.32 2.36 -2.62
CA TYR A 193 11.55 1.73 -2.12
C TYR A 193 12.82 2.50 -2.55
N ILE A 194 12.83 3.01 -3.78
CA ILE A 194 13.96 3.78 -4.31
C ILE A 194 14.18 5.07 -3.50
N GLY A 195 13.09 5.75 -3.11
CA GLY A 195 13.14 6.98 -2.31
C GLY A 195 13.85 6.78 -0.97
N PRO A 196 13.39 5.86 -0.09
CA PRO A 196 14.06 5.61 1.19
C PRO A 196 15.51 5.13 1.02
N HIS A 197 15.78 4.28 0.04
CA HIS A 197 17.14 3.84 -0.27
C HIS A 197 18.08 5.03 -0.61
N CYS A 198 17.61 5.95 -1.46
CA CYS A 198 18.39 7.12 -1.87
C CYS A 198 18.51 8.17 -0.77
N MET A 199 17.47 8.34 0.05
CA MET A 199 17.53 9.23 1.21
C MET A 199 18.52 8.70 2.25
N GLN A 200 18.56 7.39 2.51
CA GLN A 200 19.57 6.80 3.39
C GLN A 200 20.99 7.05 2.85
N MET A 201 21.20 6.89 1.54
CA MET A 201 22.48 7.22 0.90
C MET A 201 22.85 8.71 1.08
N ALA A 202 21.89 9.62 0.98
CA ALA A 202 22.11 11.05 1.21
C ALA A 202 22.48 11.33 2.69
N ILE A 203 21.79 10.69 3.63
CA ILE A 203 22.06 10.78 5.07
C ILE A 203 23.48 10.28 5.37
N ASP A 204 23.87 9.13 4.84
CA ASP A 204 25.20 8.54 5.08
C ASP A 204 26.32 9.46 4.59
N LYS A 205 26.15 10.04 3.39
CA LYS A 205 27.08 11.03 2.83
C LYS A 205 27.11 12.30 3.68
N ALA A 206 25.96 12.81 4.11
CA ALA A 206 25.86 14.00 4.95
C ALA A 206 26.51 13.79 6.33
N LYS A 207 26.35 12.61 6.95
CA LYS A 207 26.99 12.29 8.23
C LYS A 207 28.51 12.27 8.13
N LYS A 208 29.05 11.83 6.99
CA LYS A 208 30.49 11.74 6.79
C LYS A 208 31.12 13.07 6.34
N HIS A 209 30.41 13.84 5.51
CA HIS A 209 31.00 14.97 4.78
C HIS A 209 30.28 16.31 5.02
N GLY A 210 29.27 16.35 5.89
CA GLY A 210 28.45 17.53 6.19
C GLY A 210 27.32 17.80 5.19
N VAL A 211 27.37 17.19 4.00
CA VAL A 211 26.32 17.31 2.97
C VAL A 211 26.21 16.02 2.15
N GLY A 212 24.98 15.69 1.76
CA GLY A 212 24.66 14.56 0.88
C GLY A 212 23.52 14.95 -0.04
N PHE A 213 23.69 14.74 -1.35
CA PHE A 213 22.69 15.08 -2.36
C PHE A 213 22.55 13.97 -3.40
N VAL A 214 21.38 13.33 -3.44
CA VAL A 214 21.12 12.20 -4.33
C VAL A 214 19.97 12.55 -5.26
N VAL A 215 20.20 12.38 -6.56
CA VAL A 215 19.19 12.58 -7.61
C VAL A 215 18.84 11.22 -8.20
N VAL A 216 17.54 10.98 -8.37
CA VAL A 216 17.03 9.75 -8.98
C VAL A 216 16.37 10.10 -10.31
N GLN A 217 16.74 9.38 -11.37
CA GLN A 217 16.06 9.41 -12.66
C GLN A 217 15.34 8.08 -12.91
N ASN A 218 14.39 8.08 -13.86
CA ASN A 218 13.72 6.86 -14.30
C ASN A 218 13.10 6.05 -13.14
N SER A 219 12.53 6.76 -12.16
CA SER A 219 11.77 6.18 -11.04
C SER A 219 10.26 6.29 -11.32
N THR A 220 9.45 5.85 -10.36
CA THR A 220 7.99 6.00 -10.37
C THR A 220 7.50 6.79 -9.15
N HIS A 221 6.18 6.92 -9.01
CA HIS A 221 5.55 7.66 -7.91
C HIS A 221 6.03 7.15 -6.53
N TYR A 222 6.40 8.10 -5.67
CA TYR A 222 7.12 7.79 -4.43
C TYR A 222 6.28 8.00 -3.16
N GLY A 223 4.99 8.33 -3.26
CA GLY A 223 4.17 8.63 -2.07
C GLY A 223 4.42 10.04 -1.53
N ILE A 224 4.39 10.22 -0.22
CA ILE A 224 4.50 11.55 0.41
C ILE A 224 5.96 12.02 0.54
N ALA A 225 6.28 13.18 -0.04
CA ALA A 225 7.61 13.77 0.02
C ALA A 225 8.13 13.99 1.47
N GLY A 226 7.19 14.25 2.40
CA GLY A 226 7.50 14.47 3.81
C GLY A 226 8.09 13.25 4.52
N TYR A 227 7.88 12.03 4.02
CA TYR A 227 8.48 10.81 4.58
C TYR A 227 10.02 10.91 4.56
N TYR A 228 10.59 11.33 3.44
CA TYR A 228 12.04 11.40 3.24
C TYR A 228 12.70 12.51 4.05
N ALA A 229 12.03 13.66 4.16
CA ALA A 229 12.48 14.72 5.05
C ALA A 229 12.50 14.24 6.51
N THR A 230 11.49 13.46 6.91
CA THR A 230 11.40 12.87 8.26
C THR A 230 12.58 11.91 8.52
N MET A 231 12.94 11.05 7.54
CA MET A 231 14.10 10.17 7.67
C MET A 231 15.38 10.94 7.99
N ALA A 232 15.61 12.06 7.32
CA ALA A 232 16.78 12.90 7.58
C ALA A 232 16.73 13.56 8.96
N THR A 233 15.55 14.06 9.39
CA THR A 233 15.41 14.67 10.72
C THR A 233 15.59 13.65 11.84
N ASP A 234 15.11 12.43 11.68
CA ASP A 234 15.28 11.34 12.65
C ASP A 234 16.76 10.94 12.77
N ALA A 235 17.51 11.05 11.67
CA ALA A 235 18.95 10.88 11.67
C ALA A 235 19.69 12.09 12.27
N GLY A 236 19.03 13.18 12.67
CA GLY A 236 19.67 14.39 13.17
C GLY A 236 20.34 15.22 12.07
N CYS A 237 19.72 15.27 10.89
CA CYS A 237 20.11 16.09 9.73
C CYS A 237 18.97 17.01 9.31
N ILE A 238 19.26 18.04 8.51
CA ILE A 238 18.24 18.79 7.76
C ILE A 238 17.94 18.01 6.47
N GLY A 239 16.66 17.78 6.18
CA GLY A 239 16.21 17.03 5.00
C GLY A 239 15.46 17.90 3.98
N LEU A 240 15.77 17.71 2.70
CA LEU A 240 15.05 18.29 1.57
C LEU A 240 14.69 17.16 0.59
N SER A 241 13.45 17.13 0.12
CA SER A 241 12.98 16.16 -0.87
C SER A 241 12.03 16.81 -1.85
N GLY A 242 12.14 16.44 -3.12
CA GLY A 242 11.25 16.89 -4.18
C GLY A 242 11.19 15.85 -5.30
N THR A 243 10.10 15.89 -6.05
CA THR A 243 9.88 15.09 -7.25
C THR A 243 9.20 15.94 -8.30
N ASN A 244 9.31 15.54 -9.56
CA ASN A 244 8.36 15.99 -10.58
C ASN A 244 7.16 15.03 -10.64
N ALA A 245 6.12 15.45 -11.35
CA ALA A 245 4.94 14.66 -11.61
C ALA A 245 4.46 14.84 -13.06
N ARG A 246 3.39 14.13 -13.42
CA ARG A 246 2.75 14.26 -14.74
C ARG A 246 2.18 15.68 -14.89
N PRO A 247 2.12 16.26 -16.10
CA PRO A 247 1.52 17.57 -16.29
C PRO A 247 0.08 17.64 -15.78
N SER A 248 -0.16 18.51 -14.80
CA SER A 248 -1.47 18.77 -14.18
C SER A 248 -1.69 20.25 -13.85
N ILE A 249 -0.62 21.06 -13.82
CA ILE A 249 -0.64 22.47 -13.45
C ILE A 249 -0.30 23.34 -14.66
N ALA A 250 -1.11 24.38 -14.89
CA ALA A 250 -0.84 25.39 -15.91
C ALA A 250 0.21 26.41 -15.40
N PRO A 251 1.19 26.81 -16.22
CA PRO A 251 2.11 27.87 -15.84
C PRO A 251 1.36 29.20 -15.69
N THR A 252 1.92 30.16 -14.94
CA THR A 252 1.33 31.49 -14.79
C THR A 252 0.99 32.10 -16.16
N PHE A 253 -0.26 32.53 -16.34
CA PHE A 253 -0.84 33.05 -17.60
C PHE A 253 -1.08 32.01 -18.71
N GLY A 254 -0.86 30.72 -18.43
CA GLY A 254 -1.28 29.62 -19.29
C GLY A 254 -2.63 29.03 -18.89
N VAL A 255 -3.17 28.17 -19.76
CA VAL A 255 -4.41 27.41 -19.51
C VAL A 255 -4.27 25.91 -19.74
N GLU A 256 -3.13 25.49 -20.31
CA GLU A 256 -2.81 24.09 -20.57
C GLU A 256 -1.93 23.52 -19.46
N PRO A 257 -2.17 22.28 -18.99
CA PRO A 257 -1.33 21.64 -17.99
C PRO A 257 0.05 21.31 -18.57
N MET A 258 1.11 21.92 -18.01
CA MET A 258 2.50 21.73 -18.45
C MET A 258 3.45 21.34 -17.31
N LEU A 259 3.11 21.68 -16.06
CA LEU A 259 3.93 21.41 -14.88
C LEU A 259 3.31 20.29 -14.05
N GLY A 260 4.14 19.56 -13.30
CA GLY A 260 3.67 18.60 -12.30
C GLY A 260 3.20 19.29 -11.02
N GLU A 261 2.36 18.59 -10.26
CA GLU A 261 2.07 18.87 -8.84
C GLU A 261 3.28 18.60 -7.94
#